data_AF-A0A853AES8-F1
#
_entry.id   AF-A0A853AES8-F1
#
_cell.length_a   1.000
_cell.length_b   1.000
_cell.length_c   1.000
_cell.angle_alpha   90.00
_cell.angle_beta   90.00
_cell.angle_gamma   90.00
#
_symmetry.space_group_name_H-M   'P 1'
#
loop_
_entity.id
_entity.type
_entity.pdbx_description
1 polymer ?
#
loop_
_entity_poly.entity_id
_entity_poly.type
_entity_poly.pdbx_seq_one_letter_code
_entity_poly.pdbx_strand_id
1 'polypeptide(L)'
;MPDPYFVQVSTAELEDLGRALAVVDQHAELNHRYRKVLADSQRVLTAPEIRLTQARGLAKRLMVLLKAAGPDFRSRLPEAARTALDAGSAQATALVHDDGPG
;
A
#
# COMPACT_ATOMS: atom_id res chain seq x y z
N MET A 1 21.93 9.95 16.05
CA MET A 1 20.59 9.52 15.62
C MET A 1 20.24 10.27 14.35
N PRO A 2 20.07 9.58 13.21
CA PRO A 2 19.48 10.21 12.04
C PRO A 2 18.05 10.65 12.39
N ASP A 3 17.68 11.84 11.96
CA ASP A 3 16.34 12.37 12.20
C ASP A 3 15.30 11.47 11.49
N PRO A 4 14.34 10.85 12.21
CA PRO A 4 13.35 9.95 11.63
C PRO A 4 12.46 10.63 10.57
N TYR A 5 12.44 11.97 10.52
CA TYR A 5 11.73 12.74 9.49
C TYR A 5 12.42 12.73 8.11
N PHE A 6 13.69 12.32 8.04
CA PHE A 6 14.48 12.26 6.81
C PHE A 6 14.81 10.84 6.34
N VAL A 7 14.30 9.81 7.03
CA VAL A 7 14.46 8.42 6.58
C VAL A 7 13.74 8.26 5.25
N GLN A 8 14.50 7.92 4.21
CA GLN A 8 14.00 7.58 2.89
C GLN A 8 13.98 6.07 2.73
N VAL A 9 13.06 5.61 1.88
CA VAL A 9 12.89 4.20 1.53
C VAL A 9 12.83 4.14 0.01
N SER A 10 13.55 3.18 -0.59
CA SER A 10 13.44 2.93 -2.02
C SER A 10 12.04 2.45 -2.35
N THR A 11 11.42 2.97 -3.41
CA THR A 11 10.11 2.46 -3.85
C THR A 11 10.21 1.05 -4.41
N ALA A 12 11.40 0.59 -4.80
CA ALA A 12 11.67 -0.80 -5.12
C ALA A 12 11.49 -1.72 -3.90
N GLU A 13 11.78 -1.23 -2.69
CA GLU A 13 11.50 -1.98 -1.45
C GLU A 13 10.00 -2.06 -1.15
N LEU A 14 9.17 -1.22 -1.78
CA LEU A 14 7.71 -1.15 -1.61
C LEU A 14 6.95 -1.89 -2.73
N GLU A 15 7.61 -2.80 -3.44
CA GLU A 15 7.04 -3.45 -4.62
C GLU A 15 5.75 -4.21 -4.32
N ASP A 16 5.69 -4.92 -3.19
CA ASP A 16 4.50 -5.68 -2.78
C ASP A 16 3.32 -4.78 -2.42
N LEU A 17 3.58 -3.65 -1.75
CA LEU A 17 2.60 -2.61 -1.47
C LEU A 17 2.06 -2.02 -2.79
N GLY A 18 2.93 -1.77 -3.76
CA GLY A 18 2.56 -1.31 -5.10
C GLY A 18 1.68 -2.32 -5.84
N ARG A 19 2.06 -3.60 -5.83
CA ARG A 19 1.25 -4.70 -6.41
C ARG A 19 -0.13 -4.80 -5.78
N ALA A 20 -0.23 -4.72 -4.45
CA ALA A 20 -1.51 -4.77 -3.76
C ALA A 20 -2.41 -3.56 -4.12
N LEU A 21 -1.86 -2.35 -4.23
CA LEU A 21 -2.61 -1.19 -4.70
C LEU A 21 -3.13 -1.38 -6.13
N ALA A 22 -2.33 -1.99 -7.02
CA ALA A 22 -2.76 -2.32 -8.38
C ALA A 22 -3.88 -3.37 -8.41
N VAL A 23 -3.81 -4.41 -7.56
CA VAL A 23 -4.88 -5.41 -7.41
C VAL A 23 -6.19 -4.74 -6.97
N VAL A 24 -6.13 -3.85 -5.99
CA VAL A 24 -7.31 -3.10 -5.54
C VAL A 24 -7.88 -2.23 -6.67
N ASP A 25 -7.03 -1.52 -7.42
CA ASP A 25 -7.50 -0.67 -8.53
C ASP A 25 -8.18 -1.46 -9.66
N GLN A 26 -7.67 -2.65 -9.96
CA GLN A 26 -8.20 -3.52 -11.01
C GLN A 26 -9.50 -4.22 -10.62
N HIS A 27 -9.61 -4.67 -9.36
CA HIS A 27 -10.66 -5.61 -8.96
C HIS A 27 -11.69 -5.03 -7.99
N ALA A 28 -11.39 -3.95 -7.28
CA ALA A 28 -12.31 -3.42 -6.28
C ALA A 28 -13.34 -2.47 -6.90
N GLU A 29 -14.60 -2.65 -6.53
CA GLU A 29 -15.69 -1.74 -6.88
C GLU A 29 -15.66 -0.53 -5.94
N LEU A 30 -14.80 0.44 -6.27
CA LEU A 30 -14.59 1.64 -5.48
C LEU A 30 -15.29 2.87 -6.08
N ASN A 31 -15.83 3.72 -5.21
CA ASN A 31 -16.34 5.02 -5.60
C ASN A 31 -15.21 5.99 -6.02
N HIS A 32 -15.60 7.12 -6.63
CA HIS A 32 -14.67 8.12 -7.16
C HIS A 32 -13.65 8.63 -6.11
N ARG A 33 -14.05 8.76 -4.84
CA ARG A 33 -13.17 9.26 -3.77
C ARG A 33 -12.04 8.27 -3.50
N TYR A 34 -12.33 6.98 -3.40
CA TYR A 34 -11.31 5.95 -3.19
C TYR A 34 -10.45 5.71 -4.43
N ARG A 35 -11.01 5.83 -5.63
CA ARG A 35 -10.22 5.81 -6.87
C ARG A 35 -9.20 6.95 -6.94
N LYS A 36 -9.56 8.15 -6.47
CA LYS A 36 -8.61 9.26 -6.36
C LYS A 36 -7.47 8.93 -5.39
N VAL A 37 -7.78 8.31 -4.25
CA VAL A 37 -6.76 7.88 -3.27
C VAL A 37 -5.80 6.85 -3.89
N LEU A 38 -6.30 5.91 -4.69
CA LEU A 38 -5.46 4.96 -5.43
C LEU A 38 -4.53 5.66 -6.41
N ALA A 39 -5.06 6.53 -7.28
CA ALA A 39 -4.29 7.26 -8.27
C ALA A 39 -3.19 8.12 -7.61
N ASP A 40 -3.51 8.81 -6.51
CA ASP A 40 -2.54 9.60 -5.76
C ASP A 40 -1.48 8.71 -5.08
N SER A 41 -1.84 7.50 -4.68
CA SER A 41 -0.92 6.54 -4.06
C SER A 41 0.06 5.95 -5.09
N GLN A 42 -0.45 5.57 -6.27
CA GLN A 42 0.37 5.11 -7.39
C GLN A 42 1.35 6.20 -7.86
N ARG A 43 0.91 7.47 -7.91
CA ARG A 43 1.79 8.60 -8.27
C ARG A 43 2.95 8.78 -7.30
N VAL A 44 2.75 8.53 -6.00
CA VAL A 44 3.85 8.59 -5.02
C VAL A 44 4.89 7.52 -5.31
N LEU A 45 4.46 6.33 -5.72
CA LEU A 45 5.34 5.19 -6.02
C LEU A 45 6.12 5.34 -7.34
N THR A 46 5.89 6.37 -8.16
CA THR A 46 6.69 6.62 -9.37
C THR A 46 8.04 7.28 -9.06
N ALA A 47 8.22 7.83 -7.87
CA ALA A 47 9.51 8.34 -7.43
C ALA A 47 10.45 7.15 -7.11
N PRO A 48 11.77 7.26 -7.32
CA PRO A 48 12.70 6.19 -6.97
C PRO A 48 12.82 5.99 -5.44
N GLU A 49 12.65 7.06 -4.68
CA GLU A 49 12.69 7.04 -3.21
C GLU A 49 11.61 7.96 -2.66
N ILE A 50 11.03 7.58 -1.53
CA ILE A 50 10.05 8.39 -0.79
C ILE A 50 10.40 8.42 0.69
N ARG A 51 9.85 9.39 1.42
CA ARG A 51 10.02 9.42 2.88
C ARG A 51 9.32 8.22 3.51
N LEU A 52 9.89 7.67 4.58
CA LEU A 52 9.26 6.59 5.36
C LEU A 52 7.85 6.98 5.83
N THR A 53 7.62 8.24 6.19
CA THR A 53 6.28 8.75 6.54
C THR A 53 5.28 8.67 5.38
N GLN A 54 5.74 8.88 4.13
CA GLN A 54 4.91 8.68 2.94
C GLN A 54 4.63 7.19 2.72
N ALA A 55 5.64 6.31 2.85
CA ALA A 55 5.47 4.86 2.76
C ALA A 55 4.43 4.35 3.77
N ARG A 56 4.53 4.77 5.03
CA ARG A 56 3.52 4.49 6.08
C ARG A 56 2.14 5.05 5.72
N GLY A 57 2.10 6.22 5.11
CA GLY A 57 0.86 6.81 4.58
C GLY A 57 0.22 5.94 3.49
N LEU A 58 1.01 5.39 2.56
CA LEU A 58 0.54 4.46 1.53
C LEU A 58 0.02 3.16 2.15
N ALA A 59 0.73 2.59 3.12
CA ALA A 59 0.30 1.40 3.85
C ALA A 59 -1.08 1.59 4.50
N LYS A 60 -1.28 2.71 5.22
CA LYS A 60 -2.58 3.05 5.82
C LYS A 60 -3.67 3.23 4.76
N ARG A 61 -3.36 3.84 3.62
CA ARG A 61 -4.32 3.97 2.51
C ARG A 61 -4.72 2.61 1.95
N LEU A 62 -3.80 1.68 1.77
CA LEU A 62 -4.13 0.32 1.35
C LEU A 62 -5.14 -0.32 2.33
N MET A 63 -4.91 -0.23 3.64
CA MET A 63 -5.84 -0.76 4.65
C MET A 63 -7.25 -0.14 4.55
N VAL A 64 -7.33 1.18 4.34
CA VAL A 64 -8.60 1.89 4.13
C VAL A 64 -9.29 1.42 2.85
N LEU A 65 -8.54 1.25 1.77
CA LEU A 65 -9.07 0.80 0.48
C LEU A 65 -9.58 -0.64 0.54
N LEU A 66 -8.87 -1.54 1.24
CA LEU A 66 -9.33 -2.91 1.49
C LEU A 66 -10.64 -2.93 2.28
N LYS A 67 -10.75 -2.08 3.30
CA LYS A 67 -12.01 -1.92 4.04
C LYS A 67 -13.14 -1.40 3.14
N ALA A 68 -12.83 -0.48 2.23
CA ALA A 68 -13.80 0.08 1.28
C ALA A 68 -14.21 -0.93 0.19
N ALA A 69 -13.31 -1.84 -0.21
CA ALA A 69 -13.59 -2.90 -1.18
C ALA A 69 -14.56 -3.98 -0.64
N GLY A 70 -14.72 -4.04 0.68
CA GLY A 70 -15.65 -4.92 1.37
C GLY A 70 -15.03 -6.27 1.80
N PRO A 71 -15.68 -6.99 2.73
CA PRO A 71 -15.14 -8.20 3.35
C PRO A 71 -14.94 -9.35 2.35
N ASP A 72 -15.81 -9.45 1.33
CA ASP A 72 -15.75 -10.50 0.30
C ASP A 72 -14.83 -10.14 -0.87
N PHE A 73 -14.10 -9.01 -0.80
CA PHE A 73 -13.19 -8.62 -1.87
C PHE A 73 -12.13 -9.69 -2.10
N ARG A 74 -11.45 -10.11 -1.03
CA ARG A 74 -10.33 -11.06 -1.07
C ARG A 74 -10.75 -12.44 -1.59
N SER A 75 -11.94 -12.92 -1.24
CA SER A 75 -12.43 -14.25 -1.64
C SER A 75 -12.81 -14.31 -3.12
N ARG A 76 -13.12 -13.18 -3.74
CA ARG A 76 -13.46 -13.07 -5.17
C ARG A 76 -12.26 -12.90 -6.09
N LEU A 77 -11.05 -12.74 -5.55
CA LEU A 77 -9.84 -12.55 -6.34
C LEU A 77 -9.32 -13.87 -6.94
N PRO A 78 -8.79 -13.83 -8.17
CA PRO A 78 -7.93 -14.89 -8.69
C PRO A 78 -6.76 -15.16 -7.74
N GLU A 79 -6.24 -16.39 -7.74
CA GLU A 79 -5.18 -16.83 -6.84
C GLU A 79 -3.92 -15.94 -6.87
N ALA A 80 -3.47 -15.56 -8.08
CA ALA A 80 -2.33 -14.67 -8.24
C ALA A 80 -2.56 -13.28 -7.63
N ALA A 81 -3.75 -12.69 -7.86
CA ALA A 81 -4.12 -11.39 -7.32
C ALA A 81 -4.25 -11.42 -5.79
N ARG A 82 -4.81 -12.50 -5.25
CA ARG A 82 -4.89 -12.73 -3.81
C ARG A 82 -3.51 -12.87 -3.18
N THR A 83 -2.60 -13.62 -3.79
CA THR A 83 -1.21 -13.75 -3.31
C THR A 83 -0.51 -12.40 -3.26
N ALA A 84 -0.64 -11.59 -4.32
CA ALA A 84 -0.09 -10.24 -4.36
C ALA A 84 -0.72 -9.31 -3.30
N LEU A 85 -2.04 -9.41 -3.09
CA LEU A 85 -2.75 -8.66 -2.06
C LEU A 85 -2.25 -9.03 -0.65
N ASP A 86 -1.98 -10.31 -0.42
CA ASP A 86 -1.53 -10.85 0.87
C ASP A 86 -0.13 -10.36 1.22
N ALA A 87 0.80 -10.45 0.26
CA ALA A 87 2.16 -9.93 0.40
C ALA A 87 2.15 -8.42 0.68
N GLY A 88 1.41 -7.63 -0.11
CA GLY A 88 1.33 -6.18 0.11
C GLY A 88 0.60 -5.81 1.41
N SER A 89 -0.36 -6.60 1.87
CA SER A 89 -1.02 -6.40 3.17
C SER A 89 -0.07 -6.69 4.33
N ALA A 90 0.75 -7.74 4.21
CA ALA A 90 1.79 -8.04 5.19
C ALA A 90 2.84 -6.92 5.25
N GLN A 91 3.32 -6.44 4.09
CA GLN A 91 4.24 -5.31 4.01
C GLN A 91 3.63 -4.02 4.58
N ALA A 92 2.36 -3.72 4.28
CA ALA A 92 1.66 -2.57 4.85
C ALA A 92 1.57 -2.65 6.38
N THR A 93 1.29 -3.85 6.91
CA THR A 93 1.23 -4.11 8.35
C THR A 93 2.61 -3.88 8.98
N ALA A 94 3.67 -4.43 8.40
CA ALA A 94 5.05 -4.19 8.85
C ALA A 94 5.39 -2.69 8.87
N LEU A 95 5.13 -1.94 7.79
CA LEU A 95 5.40 -0.51 7.74
C LEU A 95 4.69 0.30 8.83
N VAL A 96 3.45 -0.09 9.17
CA VAL A 96 2.63 0.61 10.17
C VAL A 96 3.03 0.26 11.61
N HIS A 97 3.49 -0.97 11.85
CA HIS A 97 3.79 -1.48 13.19
C HIS A 97 5.27 -1.50 13.54
N ASP A 98 6.17 -1.55 12.56
CA ASP A 98 7.59 -1.27 12.78
C ASP A 98 7.78 0.23 12.96
N ASP A 99 7.56 0.68 14.19
CA ASP A 99 8.35 1.77 14.76
C ASP A 99 9.78 1.23 14.90
N GLY A 100 10.59 1.41 13.85
CA GLY A 100 11.87 0.71 13.67
C GLY A 100 12.78 0.64 14.91
N PRO A 101 13.73 -0.31 14.97
CA PRO A 101 14.71 -0.30 16.04
C PRO A 101 15.53 0.99 15.96
N GLY A 102 15.79 1.59 17.12
CA GLY A 102 16.73 2.70 17.27
C GLY A 102 18.15 2.36 16.85
#